data_AF-A0A1S8WUS3-F1
#
_entry.id   AF-A0A1S8WUS3-F1
#
_cell.length_a   1.000
_cell.length_b   1.000
_cell.length_c   1.000
_cell.angle_alpha   90.00
_cell.angle_beta   90.00
_cell.angle_gamma   90.00
#
_symmetry.space_group_name_H-M   'P 1'
#
loop_
_entity.id
_entity.type
_entity.pdbx_description
1 polymer ?
#
loop_
_entity_poly.entity_id
_entity_poly.type
_entity_poly.pdbx_seq_one_letter_code
_entity_poly.pdbx_strand_id
1 'polypeptide(L)'
;MKVAVRRRLQFVDLSGGVSWLLVLLLLHPKRLAHLPQWRDKSGLHSVNEQAPPHAKCKQSPDSAPAGACVGLFTYPVLQAADILLYGADVVPVGADQTAHIELARELVRSATTRWPALASILRIPTGLVLGAPKINSLRNPTKKMSKSDPSEGGCIYLTDSPDQIRLKVRRAQTDSQFGVSYNAEDRPGIANLLRILSALEVRFVGLELTVPVSNQVAEILYNG
;
A
#
# COMPACT_ATOMS: atom_id res chain seq x y z
N MET A 1 -22.77 -13.59 16.40
CA MET A 1 -22.56 -12.17 16.02
C MET A 1 -22.11 -11.28 17.19
N LYS A 2 -22.77 -11.26 18.36
CA LYS A 2 -22.42 -10.38 19.49
C LYS A 2 -20.99 -10.56 20.06
N VAL A 3 -20.48 -11.79 20.14
CA VAL A 3 -19.12 -12.05 20.66
C VAL A 3 -18.02 -11.55 19.73
N ALA A 4 -18.19 -11.68 18.42
CA ALA A 4 -17.22 -11.21 17.43
C ALA A 4 -17.14 -9.67 17.40
N VAL A 5 -18.29 -8.99 17.46
CA VAL A 5 -18.34 -7.52 17.54
C VAL A 5 -17.69 -7.02 18.83
N ARG A 6 -17.93 -7.69 19.96
CA ARG A 6 -17.34 -7.31 21.26
C ARG A 6 -15.82 -7.48 21.29
N ARG A 7 -15.30 -8.59 20.74
CA ARG A 7 -13.85 -8.81 20.58
C ARG A 7 -13.22 -7.79 19.64
N ARG A 8 -13.93 -7.37 18.58
CA ARG A 8 -13.47 -6.35 17.64
C ARG A 8 -13.37 -4.97 18.28
N LEU A 9 -14.34 -4.59 19.12
CA LEU A 9 -14.32 -3.32 19.85
C LEU A 9 -13.17 -3.28 20.86
N GLN A 10 -13.02 -4.33 21.68
CA GLN A 10 -11.91 -4.44 22.63
C GLN A 10 -10.53 -4.35 21.97
N PHE A 11 -10.40 -4.88 20.75
CA PHE A 11 -9.16 -4.78 19.97
C PHE A 11 -8.86 -3.35 19.53
N VAL A 12 -9.86 -2.63 18.99
CA VAL A 12 -9.71 -1.23 18.56
C VAL A 12 -9.33 -0.34 19.74
N ASP A 13 -9.93 -0.57 20.91
CA ASP A 13 -9.62 0.19 22.13
C ASP A 13 -8.19 -0.07 22.62
N LEU A 14 -7.71 -1.33 22.53
CA LEU A 14 -6.37 -1.70 22.97
C LEU A 14 -5.28 -1.18 22.03
N SER A 15 -5.48 -1.29 20.72
CA SER A 15 -4.57 -0.72 19.72
C SER A 15 -4.52 0.82 19.81
N GLY A 16 -5.67 1.47 20.02
CA GLY A 16 -5.74 2.90 20.28
C GLY A 16 -4.96 3.33 21.52
N GLY A 17 -5.09 2.58 22.63
CA GLY A 17 -4.35 2.84 23.87
C GLY A 17 -2.84 2.71 23.72
N VAL A 18 -2.37 1.63 23.07
CA VAL A 18 -0.93 1.44 22.78
C VAL A 18 -0.43 2.53 21.84
N SER A 19 -1.17 2.84 20.78
CA SER A 19 -0.80 3.93 19.86
C SER A 19 -0.67 5.26 20.58
N TRP A 20 -1.59 5.58 21.49
CA TRP A 20 -1.55 6.82 22.27
C TRP A 20 -0.30 6.89 23.17
N LEU A 21 0.03 5.78 23.84
CA LEU A 21 1.26 5.68 24.64
C LEU A 21 2.51 5.88 23.77
N LEU A 22 2.59 5.22 22.61
CA LEU A 22 3.72 5.36 21.69
C LEU A 22 3.89 6.80 21.20
N VAL A 23 2.79 7.47 20.85
CA VAL A 23 2.82 8.87 20.41
C VAL A 23 3.35 9.78 21.51
N LEU A 24 2.82 9.66 22.74
CA LEU A 24 3.19 10.58 23.83
C LEU A 24 4.60 10.36 24.36
N LEU A 25 5.04 9.11 24.42
CA LEU A 25 6.23 8.73 25.18
C LEU A 25 7.48 8.60 24.34
N LEU A 26 7.34 8.26 23.05
CA LEU A 26 8.46 7.83 22.22
C LEU A 26 8.58 8.59 20.91
N LEU A 27 7.50 9.23 20.43
CA LEU A 27 7.48 9.76 19.08
C LEU A 27 7.55 11.28 19.02
N HIS A 28 8.55 11.78 18.31
CA HIS A 28 8.60 13.20 17.96
C HIS A 28 7.79 13.47 16.67
N PRO A 29 6.86 14.46 16.64
CA PRO A 29 6.00 14.73 15.48
C PRO A 29 6.77 14.93 14.16
N LYS A 30 7.98 15.50 14.23
CA LYS A 30 8.84 15.68 13.04
C LYS A 30 9.14 14.37 12.31
N ARG A 31 9.26 13.23 13.01
CA ARG A 31 9.53 11.92 12.36
C ARG A 31 8.41 11.52 11.41
N LEU A 32 7.14 11.75 11.80
CA LEU A 32 5.97 11.47 10.97
C LEU A 32 5.89 12.40 9.75
N ALA A 33 6.27 13.67 9.92
CA ALA A 33 6.24 14.65 8.83
C ALA A 33 7.21 14.31 7.68
N HIS A 34 8.26 13.54 7.94
CA HIS A 34 9.23 13.11 6.93
C HIS A 34 8.86 11.81 6.20
N LEU A 35 7.76 11.14 6.58
CA LEU A 35 7.35 9.91 5.89
C LEU A 35 6.94 10.20 4.45
N PRO A 36 7.43 9.44 3.45
CA PRO A 36 7.10 9.65 2.03
C PRO A 36 5.59 9.68 1.78
N GLN A 37 4.85 8.73 2.38
CA GLN A 37 3.41 8.63 2.20
C GLN A 37 2.65 9.85 2.75
N TRP A 38 3.12 10.49 3.83
CA TRP A 38 2.51 11.72 4.32
C TRP A 38 2.72 12.85 3.31
N ARG A 39 3.94 13.01 2.77
CA ARG A 39 4.24 14.03 1.76
C ARG A 39 3.38 13.86 0.52
N ASP A 40 3.18 12.63 0.06
CA ASP A 40 2.43 12.32 -1.15
C ASP A 40 0.91 12.51 -0.98
N LYS A 41 0.36 12.16 0.20
CA LYS A 41 -1.10 12.13 0.43
C LYS A 41 -1.65 13.36 1.15
N SER A 42 -0.80 14.20 1.75
CA SER A 42 -1.25 15.38 2.50
C SER A 42 -1.75 16.53 1.62
N GLY A 43 -1.45 16.53 0.32
CA GLY A 43 -1.84 17.60 -0.60
C GLY A 43 -1.13 18.94 -0.35
N LEU A 44 -0.13 18.98 0.55
CA LEU A 44 0.64 20.19 0.87
C LEU A 44 1.41 20.76 -0.33
N HIS A 45 1.58 20.00 -1.41
CA HIS A 45 2.17 20.47 -2.66
C HIS A 45 1.22 21.29 -3.56
N SER A 46 -0.08 21.39 -3.25
CA SER A 46 -1.05 22.14 -4.07
C SER A 46 -1.42 23.53 -3.51
N VAL A 47 -0.73 24.02 -2.49
CA VAL A 47 -0.95 25.39 -2.00
C VAL A 47 -0.19 26.35 -2.91
N ASN A 48 -0.88 26.85 -3.95
CA ASN A 48 -0.41 27.99 -4.73
C ASN A 48 -0.45 29.24 -3.82
N GLU A 49 0.70 29.89 -3.58
CA GLU A 49 0.87 31.02 -2.64
C GLU A 49 0.07 32.29 -2.99
N GLN A 50 -0.70 32.29 -4.09
CA GLN A 50 -1.36 33.48 -4.65
C GLN A 50 -2.90 33.46 -4.62
N ALA A 51 -3.53 32.74 -3.68
CA ALA A 51 -4.98 32.80 -3.52
C ALA A 51 -5.40 33.87 -2.47
N PRO A 52 -6.35 34.77 -2.79
CA PRO A 52 -6.78 35.82 -1.86
C PRO A 52 -7.48 35.23 -0.62
N PRO A 53 -7.39 35.91 0.55
CA PRO A 53 -7.76 35.36 1.87
C PRO A 53 -9.24 35.02 2.09
N HIS A 54 -10.11 35.21 1.10
CA HIS A 54 -11.56 35.01 1.22
C HIS A 54 -12.22 34.33 0.01
N ALA A 55 -11.54 33.41 -0.67
CA ALA A 55 -12.19 32.56 -1.67
C ALA A 55 -13.13 31.56 -1.00
N LYS A 56 -14.45 31.76 -1.15
CA LYS A 56 -15.49 30.81 -0.71
C LYS A 56 -15.26 29.45 -1.35
N CYS A 57 -15.01 28.43 -0.53
CA CYS A 57 -14.96 27.03 -0.93
C CYS A 57 -16.34 26.61 -1.48
N LYS A 58 -16.43 26.33 -2.79
CA LYS A 58 -17.57 25.62 -3.37
C LYS A 58 -17.51 24.17 -2.90
N GLN A 59 -18.44 23.80 -2.04
CA GLN A 59 -18.57 22.45 -1.50
C GLN A 59 -19.38 21.58 -2.49
N SER A 60 -18.78 20.51 -2.98
CA SER A 60 -19.50 19.32 -3.45
C SER A 60 -19.54 18.28 -2.32
N PRO A 61 -20.67 17.61 -2.06
CA PRO A 61 -20.87 16.75 -0.89
C PRO A 61 -20.01 15.47 -0.86
N ASP A 62 -19.35 15.10 -1.97
CA ASP A 62 -18.56 13.87 -2.09
C ASP A 62 -17.03 14.07 -2.02
N SER A 63 -16.56 15.31 -1.84
CA SER A 63 -15.14 15.60 -1.70
C SER A 63 -14.83 15.99 -0.26
N ALA A 64 -14.26 15.06 0.51
CA ALA A 64 -13.71 15.32 1.83
C ALA A 64 -12.83 16.59 1.81
N PRO A 65 -12.83 17.39 2.89
CA PRO A 65 -12.17 18.70 2.90
C PRO A 65 -10.70 18.58 2.51
N ALA A 66 -10.23 19.50 1.66
CA ALA A 66 -8.86 19.64 1.21
C ALA A 66 -7.93 20.10 2.35
N GLY A 67 -7.79 19.24 3.35
CA GLY A 67 -6.88 19.37 4.48
C GLY A 67 -6.54 17.97 4.97
N ALA A 68 -5.25 17.64 5.02
CA ALA A 68 -4.78 16.35 5.50
C ALA A 68 -5.32 16.08 6.91
N CYS A 69 -6.06 14.98 7.10
CA CYS A 69 -6.62 14.65 8.39
C CYS A 69 -5.52 14.14 9.36
N VAL A 70 -5.69 14.40 10.65
CA VAL A 70 -4.75 13.93 11.69
C VAL A 70 -4.61 12.40 11.64
N GLY A 71 -5.67 11.67 11.29
CA GLY A 71 -5.62 10.22 11.12
C GLY A 71 -4.62 9.77 10.04
N LEU A 72 -4.52 10.49 8.92
CA LEU A 72 -3.53 10.20 7.87
C LEU A 72 -2.09 10.46 8.34
N PHE A 73 -1.92 11.38 9.29
CA PHE A 73 -0.61 11.67 9.88
C PHE A 73 -0.20 10.60 10.90
N THR A 74 -1.14 10.15 11.73
CA THR A 74 -0.86 9.28 12.89
C THR A 74 -1.02 7.78 12.61
N TYR A 75 -1.67 7.38 11.52
CA TYR A 75 -1.87 5.94 11.25
C TYR A 75 -0.58 5.09 11.19
N PRO A 76 0.62 5.59 10.82
CA PRO A 76 1.83 4.76 10.89
C PRO A 76 2.16 4.32 12.32
N VAL A 77 1.77 5.12 13.31
CA VAL A 77 1.92 4.79 14.74
C VAL A 77 0.88 3.78 15.18
N LEU A 78 -0.35 3.90 14.68
CA LEU A 78 -1.40 2.92 14.91
C LEU A 78 -1.02 1.56 14.30
N GLN A 79 -0.46 1.57 13.09
CA GLN A 79 0.08 0.38 12.44
C GLN A 79 1.23 -0.25 13.25
N ALA A 80 2.12 0.56 13.82
CA ALA A 80 3.15 0.05 14.72
C ALA A 80 2.53 -0.56 15.98
N ALA A 81 1.53 0.09 16.59
CA ALA A 81 0.82 -0.44 17.75
C ALA A 81 0.18 -1.80 17.47
N ASP A 82 -0.46 -1.97 16.31
CA ASP A 82 -1.03 -3.25 15.87
C ASP A 82 0.04 -4.35 15.79
N ILE A 83 1.21 -4.04 15.22
CA ILE A 83 2.32 -5.01 15.10
C ILE A 83 2.85 -5.42 16.48
N LEU A 84 3.08 -4.44 17.36
CA LEU A 84 3.67 -4.67 18.67
C LEU A 84 2.72 -5.39 19.63
N LEU A 85 1.42 -5.08 19.55
CA LEU A 85 0.40 -5.69 20.40
C LEU A 85 0.32 -7.22 20.18
N TYR A 86 0.53 -7.67 18.95
CA TYR A 86 0.55 -9.09 18.61
C TYR A 86 1.94 -9.73 18.70
N GLY A 87 3.00 -8.94 18.94
CA GLY A 87 4.37 -9.45 19.00
C GLY A 87 4.81 -10.14 17.70
N ALA A 88 4.43 -9.59 16.54
CA ALA A 88 4.71 -10.22 15.26
C ALA A 88 6.21 -10.20 14.91
N ASP A 89 6.78 -11.38 14.62
CA ASP A 89 8.18 -11.51 14.20
C ASP A 89 8.39 -11.08 12.75
N VAL A 90 7.42 -11.41 11.89
CA VAL A 90 7.46 -11.14 10.44
C VAL A 90 6.14 -10.50 10.00
N VAL A 91 6.23 -9.41 9.25
CA VAL A 91 5.08 -8.65 8.73
C VAL A 91 5.18 -8.58 7.20
N PRO A 92 4.29 -9.25 6.44
CA PRO A 92 4.27 -9.13 5.00
C PRO A 92 3.80 -7.74 4.60
N VAL A 93 4.62 -7.01 3.86
CA VAL A 93 4.34 -5.64 3.43
C VAL A 93 4.71 -5.40 1.98
N GLY A 94 4.05 -4.43 1.34
CA GLY A 94 4.52 -3.92 0.05
C GLY A 94 5.73 -3.00 0.23
N ALA A 95 6.52 -2.82 -0.83
CA ALA A 95 7.70 -1.93 -0.81
C ALA A 95 7.39 -0.51 -0.31
N ASP A 96 6.20 0.02 -0.64
CA ASP A 96 5.76 1.36 -0.22
C ASP A 96 5.59 1.50 1.32
N GLN A 97 5.49 0.39 2.04
CA GLN A 97 5.22 0.34 3.48
C GLN A 97 6.48 0.04 4.32
N THR A 98 7.64 -0.14 3.69
CA THR A 98 8.90 -0.46 4.40
C THR A 98 9.30 0.62 5.40
N ALA A 99 9.02 1.90 5.10
CA ALA A 99 9.27 3.01 6.02
C ALA A 99 8.45 2.89 7.33
N HIS A 100 7.23 2.36 7.29
CA HIS A 100 6.42 2.18 8.50
C HIS A 100 6.89 0.99 9.34
N ILE A 101 7.43 -0.05 8.70
CA ILE A 101 8.07 -1.13 9.45
C ILE A 101 9.33 -0.64 10.17
N GLU A 102 10.14 0.23 9.54
CA GLU A 102 11.29 0.82 10.23
C GLU A 102 10.86 1.73 11.37
N LEU A 103 9.78 2.49 11.23
CA LEU A 103 9.19 3.25 12.33
C LEU A 103 8.82 2.33 13.51
N ALA A 104 8.19 1.19 13.24
CA ALA A 104 7.86 0.21 14.29
C ALA A 104 9.11 -0.33 15.01
N ARG A 105 10.19 -0.60 14.26
CA ARG A 105 11.48 -1.04 14.85
C ARG A 105 12.13 0.05 15.70
N GLU A 106 12.14 1.29 15.22
CA GLU A 106 12.67 2.44 15.95
C GLU A 106 11.91 2.67 17.26
N LEU A 107 10.58 2.52 17.23
CA LEU A 107 9.74 2.58 18.42
C LEU A 107 10.08 1.50 19.44
N VAL A 108 10.29 0.24 19.01
CA VAL A 108 10.73 -0.84 19.91
C VAL A 108 12.09 -0.52 20.52
N ARG A 109 13.08 -0.15 19.72
CA ARG A 109 14.44 0.19 20.21
C ARG A 109 14.39 1.34 21.22
N SER A 110 13.58 2.36 20.95
CA SER A 110 13.40 3.50 21.84
C SER A 110 12.69 3.11 23.14
N ALA A 111 11.65 2.27 23.04
CA ALA A 111 10.92 1.74 24.19
C ALA A 111 11.82 0.90 25.10
N THR A 112 12.60 -0.02 24.53
CA THR A 112 13.48 -0.91 25.31
C THR A 112 14.68 -0.17 25.89
N THR A 113 15.15 0.90 25.24
CA THR A 113 16.19 1.78 25.79
C THR A 113 15.66 2.57 26.99
N ARG A 114 14.43 3.09 26.89
CA ARG A 114 13.82 3.86 27.98
C ARG A 114 13.33 2.98 29.13
N TRP A 115 12.80 1.80 28.82
CA TRP A 115 12.27 0.82 29.75
C TRP A 115 12.82 -0.57 29.45
N PRO A 116 13.97 -0.93 30.06
CA PRO A 116 14.61 -2.23 29.83
C PRO A 116 13.71 -3.43 30.13
N ALA A 117 12.76 -3.30 31.06
CA ALA A 117 11.79 -4.36 31.38
C ALA A 117 10.95 -4.81 30.15
N LEU A 118 10.72 -3.91 29.18
CA LEU A 118 9.95 -4.20 27.97
C LEU A 118 10.71 -5.08 26.97
N ALA A 119 12.03 -5.25 27.11
CA ALA A 119 12.84 -6.05 26.19
C ALA A 119 12.44 -7.54 26.17
N SER A 120 11.83 -8.03 27.25
CA SER A 120 11.30 -9.40 27.34
C SER A 120 9.93 -9.58 26.67
N ILE A 121 9.24 -8.47 26.38
CA ILE A 121 7.85 -8.46 25.91
C ILE A 121 7.78 -8.04 24.44
N LEU A 122 8.50 -6.97 24.07
CA LEU A 122 8.46 -6.39 22.73
C LEU A 122 9.42 -7.12 21.78
N ARG A 123 8.89 -7.50 20.62
CA ARG A 123 9.68 -8.06 19.52
C ARG A 123 9.95 -7.00 18.47
N ILE A 124 11.15 -7.02 17.90
CA ILE A 124 11.51 -6.15 16.78
C ILE A 124 10.97 -6.80 15.50
N PRO A 125 9.93 -6.24 14.85
CA PRO A 125 9.29 -6.87 13.72
C PRO A 125 10.20 -6.86 12.49
N THR A 126 10.04 -7.84 11.59
CA THR A 126 10.73 -7.87 10.30
C THR A 126 9.80 -7.76 9.11
N GLY A 127 10.03 -6.75 8.27
CA GLY A 127 9.28 -6.55 7.05
C GLY A 127 9.66 -7.59 6.00
N LEU A 128 8.68 -8.37 5.56
CA LEU A 128 8.81 -9.28 4.42
C LEU A 128 8.20 -8.61 3.19
N VAL A 129 9.04 -8.10 2.31
CA VAL A 129 8.58 -7.61 1.00
C VAL A 129 8.38 -8.81 0.09
N LEU A 130 7.12 -9.20 -0.08
CA LEU A 130 6.78 -10.25 -1.05
C LEU A 130 7.05 -9.68 -2.44
N GLY A 131 7.80 -10.41 -3.27
CA GLY A 131 8.08 -10.10 -4.67
C GLY A 131 6.85 -10.22 -5.58
N ALA A 132 5.70 -9.73 -5.10
CA ALA A 132 4.51 -9.67 -5.91
C ALA A 132 4.77 -8.71 -7.08
N PRO A 133 4.54 -9.14 -8.33
CA PRO A 133 4.81 -8.32 -9.49
C PRO A 133 4.10 -6.98 -9.37
N LYS A 134 4.82 -5.87 -9.60
CA LYS A 134 4.23 -4.54 -9.64
C LYS A 134 3.25 -4.48 -10.83
N ILE A 135 1.96 -4.43 -10.52
CA ILE A 135 0.89 -4.28 -11.51
C ILE A 135 0.60 -2.79 -11.70
N ASN A 136 0.65 -2.35 -12.95
CA ASN A 136 0.45 -0.97 -13.34
C ASN A 136 -1.01 -0.71 -13.75
N SER A 137 -1.42 0.55 -13.78
CA SER A 137 -2.76 0.95 -14.20
C SER A 137 -2.98 0.59 -15.66
N LEU A 138 -4.16 0.05 -15.98
CA LEU A 138 -4.53 -0.29 -17.35
C LEU A 138 -4.64 0.93 -18.26
N ARG A 139 -4.84 2.13 -17.71
CA ARG A 139 -4.95 3.37 -18.48
C ARG A 139 -3.69 4.21 -18.51
N ASN A 140 -2.82 4.04 -17.52
CA ASN A 140 -1.53 4.70 -17.47
C ASN A 140 -0.48 3.68 -17.00
N PRO A 141 0.19 2.99 -17.93
CA PRO A 141 1.05 1.86 -17.61
C PRO A 141 2.36 2.27 -16.94
N THR A 142 2.64 3.57 -16.79
CA THR A 142 3.78 4.08 -15.99
C THR A 142 3.44 4.22 -14.51
N LYS A 143 2.16 4.28 -14.16
CA LYS A 143 1.68 4.41 -12.77
C LYS A 143 1.25 3.06 -12.21
N LYS A 144 1.54 2.85 -10.93
CA LYS A 144 1.03 1.69 -10.18
C LYS A 144 -0.51 1.73 -10.13
N MET A 145 -1.14 0.56 -10.21
CA MET A 145 -2.59 0.47 -10.02
C MET A 145 -2.97 0.94 -8.61
N SER A 146 -3.94 1.86 -8.51
CA SER A 146 -4.42 2.40 -7.23
C SER A 146 -5.93 2.32 -7.14
N LYS A 147 -6.44 1.97 -5.96
CA LYS A 147 -7.87 2.02 -5.63
C LYS A 147 -8.43 3.43 -5.60
N SER A 148 -7.57 4.44 -5.49
CA SER A 148 -7.94 5.85 -5.43
C SER A 148 -7.68 6.59 -6.75
N ASP A 149 -7.38 5.87 -7.83
CA ASP A 149 -7.22 6.48 -9.14
C ASP A 149 -8.57 7.05 -9.60
N PRO A 150 -8.66 8.34 -10.01
CA PRO A 150 -9.90 8.92 -10.52
C PRO A 150 -10.44 8.19 -11.76
N SER A 151 -9.59 7.45 -12.49
CA SER A 151 -10.02 6.60 -13.59
C SER A 151 -10.38 5.20 -13.12
N GLU A 152 -11.68 4.91 -12.98
CA GLU A 152 -12.16 3.56 -12.66
C GLU A 152 -11.70 2.49 -13.68
N GLY A 153 -11.42 2.90 -14.92
CA GLY A 153 -10.93 2.03 -15.97
C GLY A 153 -9.47 1.62 -15.83
N GLY A 154 -8.71 2.24 -14.93
CA GLY A 154 -7.29 1.94 -14.68
C GLY A 154 -7.06 0.80 -13.69
N CYS A 155 -8.08 0.45 -12.90
CA CYS A 155 -7.99 -0.54 -11.83
C CYS A 155 -8.98 -1.69 -12.05
N ILE A 156 -8.54 -2.93 -11.84
CA ILE A 156 -9.43 -4.10 -11.78
C ILE A 156 -9.72 -4.37 -10.30
N TYR A 157 -10.99 -4.29 -9.91
CA TYR A 157 -11.43 -4.61 -8.55
C TYR A 157 -11.79 -6.10 -8.46
N LEU A 158 -11.58 -6.68 -7.27
CA LEU A 158 -12.00 -8.07 -7.00
C LEU A 158 -13.53 -8.26 -7.06
N THR A 159 -14.27 -7.16 -6.95
CA THR A 159 -15.74 -7.13 -7.02
C THR A 159 -16.25 -6.78 -8.42
N ASP A 160 -15.37 -6.53 -9.39
CA ASP A 160 -15.80 -6.25 -10.76
C ASP A 160 -16.49 -7.48 -11.36
N SER A 161 -17.58 -7.26 -12.11
CA SER A 161 -18.22 -8.33 -12.87
C SER A 161 -17.33 -8.78 -14.03
N PRO A 162 -17.49 -10.02 -14.54
CA PRO A 162 -16.73 -10.51 -15.69
C PRO A 162 -16.79 -9.57 -16.90
N ASP A 163 -17.93 -8.94 -17.15
CA ASP A 163 -18.11 -7.99 -18.26
C ASP A 163 -17.35 -6.68 -18.03
N GLN A 164 -17.33 -6.17 -16.80
CA GLN A 164 -16.54 -5.00 -16.44
C GLN A 164 -15.04 -5.28 -16.61
N ILE A 165 -14.57 -6.45 -16.16
CA ILE A 165 -13.17 -6.87 -16.33
C ILE A 165 -12.81 -6.93 -17.82
N ARG A 166 -13.62 -7.61 -18.63
CA ARG A 166 -13.42 -7.70 -20.09
C ARG A 166 -13.36 -6.32 -20.74
N LEU A 167 -14.25 -5.42 -20.36
CA LEU A 167 -14.28 -4.06 -20.91
C LEU A 167 -13.04 -3.26 -20.52
N LYS A 168 -12.59 -3.35 -19.26
CA LYS A 168 -11.38 -2.67 -18.76
C LYS A 168 -10.13 -3.18 -19.47
N VAL A 169 -9.96 -4.50 -19.58
CA VAL A 169 -8.83 -5.12 -20.27
C VAL A 169 -8.83 -4.77 -21.76
N ARG A 170 -9.99 -4.83 -22.44
CA ARG A 170 -10.11 -4.45 -23.86
C ARG A 170 -9.73 -2.99 -24.13
N ARG A 171 -9.92 -2.12 -23.14
CA ARG A 171 -9.59 -0.69 -23.23
C ARG A 171 -8.25 -0.33 -22.61
N ALA A 172 -7.44 -1.31 -22.23
CA ALA A 172 -6.12 -1.08 -21.68
C ALA A 172 -5.23 -0.34 -22.70
N GLN A 173 -4.43 0.61 -22.21
CA GLN A 173 -3.48 1.35 -23.02
C GLN A 173 -2.36 0.41 -23.48
N THR A 174 -2.15 0.38 -24.79
CA THR A 174 -1.09 -0.34 -25.47
C THR A 174 -0.29 0.64 -26.33
N ASP A 175 0.76 0.15 -26.99
CA ASP A 175 1.52 0.91 -27.98
C ASP A 175 0.97 0.67 -29.41
N SER A 176 1.50 1.44 -30.36
CA SER A 176 1.14 1.33 -31.78
C SER A 176 2.01 0.33 -32.55
N GLN A 177 2.90 -0.42 -31.88
CA GLN A 177 3.79 -1.36 -32.55
C GLN A 177 3.07 -2.68 -32.83
N PHE A 178 3.38 -3.29 -33.97
CA PHE A 178 2.78 -4.57 -34.33
C PHE A 178 3.38 -5.73 -33.52
N GLY A 179 2.55 -6.73 -33.20
CA GLY A 179 2.95 -7.94 -32.48
C GLY A 179 2.98 -7.78 -30.95
N VAL A 180 3.09 -8.91 -30.26
CA VAL A 180 3.11 -9.00 -28.79
C VAL A 180 4.51 -9.40 -28.33
N SER A 181 5.18 -8.52 -27.60
CA SER A 181 6.48 -8.79 -26.99
C SER A 181 6.56 -8.19 -25.59
N TYR A 182 7.37 -8.79 -24.71
CA TYR A 182 7.63 -8.24 -23.39
C TYR A 182 8.79 -7.26 -23.44
N ASN A 183 8.52 -5.98 -23.18
CA ASN A 183 9.54 -4.95 -22.93
C ASN A 183 8.95 -3.92 -21.95
N ALA A 184 9.49 -3.86 -20.73
CA ALA A 184 8.93 -3.01 -19.67
C ALA A 184 9.23 -1.52 -19.85
N GLU A 185 10.30 -1.17 -20.57
CA GLU A 185 10.72 0.20 -20.80
C GLU A 185 10.01 0.79 -22.04
N ASP A 186 10.08 0.10 -23.17
CA ASP A 186 9.56 0.60 -24.45
C ASP A 186 8.07 0.28 -24.65
N ARG A 187 7.57 -0.81 -24.06
CA ARG A 187 6.21 -1.33 -24.25
C ARG A 187 5.47 -1.59 -22.92
N PRO A 188 5.41 -0.59 -22.01
CA PRO A 188 4.96 -0.79 -20.63
C PRO A 188 3.50 -1.30 -20.53
N GLY A 189 2.64 -0.91 -21.47
CA GLY A 189 1.23 -1.37 -21.52
C GLY A 189 1.10 -2.86 -21.79
N ILE A 190 1.79 -3.36 -22.82
CA ILE A 190 1.78 -4.78 -23.20
C ILE A 190 2.51 -5.62 -22.16
N ALA A 191 3.66 -5.14 -21.67
CA ALA A 191 4.40 -5.81 -20.60
C ALA A 191 3.54 -5.98 -19.33
N ASN A 192 2.73 -4.98 -18.98
CA ASN A 192 1.81 -5.07 -17.85
C ASN A 192 0.72 -6.12 -18.06
N LEU A 193 0.11 -6.20 -19.26
CA LEU A 193 -0.90 -7.21 -19.59
C LEU A 193 -0.32 -8.63 -19.56
N LEU A 194 0.87 -8.83 -20.13
CA LEU A 194 1.57 -10.12 -20.10
C LEU A 194 1.92 -10.54 -18.66
N ARG A 195 2.31 -9.60 -17.81
CA ARG A 195 2.58 -9.84 -16.39
C ARG A 195 1.32 -10.24 -15.62
N ILE A 196 0.18 -9.63 -15.92
CA ILE A 196 -1.12 -10.02 -15.33
C ILE A 196 -1.49 -11.43 -15.78
N LEU A 197 -1.35 -11.72 -17.09
CA LEU A 197 -1.65 -13.05 -17.65
C LEU A 197 -0.78 -14.13 -17.00
N SER A 198 0.53 -13.93 -16.92
CA SER A 198 1.45 -14.91 -16.32
C SER A 198 1.12 -15.16 -14.84
N ALA A 199 0.80 -14.13 -14.08
CA ALA A 199 0.41 -14.26 -12.68
C ALA A 199 -0.89 -15.05 -12.47
N LEU A 200 -1.83 -15.00 -13.44
CA LEU A 200 -3.06 -15.78 -13.42
C LEU A 200 -2.83 -17.22 -13.84
N GLU A 201 -2.01 -17.46 -14.86
CA GLU A 201 -1.71 -18.81 -15.35
C GLU A 201 -0.92 -19.65 -14.34
N VAL A 202 0.02 -19.03 -13.61
CA VAL A 202 0.80 -19.70 -12.54
C VAL A 202 -0.10 -20.23 -11.41
N ARG A 203 -1.33 -19.71 -11.25
CA ARG A 203 -2.27 -20.15 -10.20
C ARG A 203 -3.21 -21.29 -10.61
N PHE A 204 -3.21 -21.73 -11.87
CA PHE A 204 -4.13 -22.79 -12.33
C PHE A 204 -3.55 -24.21 -12.31
N VAL A 205 -2.26 -24.40 -12.00
CA VAL A 205 -1.68 -25.74 -11.84
C VAL A 205 -1.66 -26.11 -10.36
N GLY A 206 -2.73 -26.77 -9.91
CA GLY A 206 -2.74 -27.43 -8.62
C GLY A 206 -1.71 -28.57 -8.57
N LEU A 207 -0.88 -28.55 -7.52
CA LEU A 207 -0.15 -29.66 -6.92
C LEU A 207 1.10 -30.30 -7.59
N GLU A 208 1.52 -29.94 -8.80
CA GLU A 208 2.89 -30.24 -9.26
C GLU A 208 3.47 -29.09 -10.08
N LEU A 209 4.69 -28.67 -9.71
CA LEU A 209 5.50 -27.71 -10.45
C LEU A 209 6.01 -28.37 -11.74
N THR A 210 5.17 -28.42 -12.76
CA THR A 210 5.64 -28.63 -14.14
C THR A 210 5.20 -27.46 -14.99
N VAL A 211 6.14 -26.55 -15.22
CA VAL A 211 5.99 -25.42 -16.14
C VAL A 211 6.61 -25.82 -17.47
N PRO A 212 5.87 -26.03 -18.58
CA PRO A 212 6.43 -25.97 -19.91
C PRO A 212 6.11 -24.59 -20.49
N VAL A 213 6.62 -23.55 -19.86
CA VAL A 213 6.69 -22.23 -20.47
C VAL A 213 8.13 -21.77 -20.29
N SER A 214 8.84 -21.75 -21.42
CA SER A 214 10.21 -21.27 -21.62
C SER A 214 10.76 -20.46 -20.44
N ASN A 215 11.88 -20.92 -19.88
CA ASN A 215 12.62 -20.38 -18.72
C ASN A 215 12.82 -18.85 -18.70
N GLN A 216 12.54 -18.14 -19.80
CA GLN A 216 12.65 -16.69 -19.91
C GLN A 216 11.59 -15.91 -19.10
N VAL A 217 10.39 -16.45 -18.83
CA VAL A 217 9.32 -15.68 -18.15
C VAL A 217 9.49 -15.62 -16.63
N ALA A 218 10.10 -16.64 -16.02
CA ALA A 218 10.33 -16.67 -14.58
C ALA A 218 11.42 -15.67 -14.15
N GLU A 219 12.47 -15.51 -14.96
CA GLU A 219 13.57 -14.57 -14.70
C GLU A 219 13.09 -13.11 -14.74
N ILE A 220 12.11 -12.82 -15.60
CA ILE A 220 11.48 -11.50 -15.78
C ILE A 220 10.65 -11.05 -14.57
N LEU A 221 10.09 -11.97 -13.78
CA LEU A 221 9.22 -11.65 -12.64
C LEU A 221 9.99 -11.35 -11.35
N TYR A 222 11.24 -11.83 -11.23
CA TYR A 222 12.01 -11.77 -9.99
C TYR A 222 13.30 -10.93 -10.05
N ASN A 223 13.80 -10.58 -11.25
CA ASN A 223 15.03 -9.78 -11.42
C ASN A 223 14.81 -8.38 -12.05
N GLY A 224 13.58 -7.87 -12.07
CA GLY A 224 13.24 -6.54 -12.61
C GLY A 224 12.80 -5.54 -11.55
#